data_AF-A0A158R3S1-F1
#
_entry.id   AF-A0A158R3S1-F1
#
_cell.length_a   1.000
_cell.length_b   1.000
_cell.length_c   1.000
_cell.angle_alpha   90.00
_cell.angle_beta   90.00
_cell.angle_gamma   90.00
#
_symmetry.space_group_name_H-M   'P 1'
#
loop_
_entity.id
_entity.type
_entity.pdbx_description
1 polymer ?
#
loop_
_entity_poly.entity_id
_entity_poly.type
_entity_poly.pdbx_seq_one_letter_code
_entity_poly.pdbx_strand_id
1 'polypeptide(L)'
;MQPYVLKLQFTEDVDDTSNRKHSEQSLNSIDTANFLQKFITPPLAELVGTAILGFINMFLSLQSTNQQLTSAVYDGVITFVLMAVFSNISGAHFNPVITMAVGFIGHCRFIIGTLMIFCQLLGSFLAALLSKALLTDLAFKSTFKYSLAEDERLLYSNPTQAFFLEILFSFMIACAYLFNGVRTQGRHGQLCAVNVALTRSLVTYVGYRTVGHCANMAISFGDSIATALFLCNSRLWSLLYIAVFADMIGAFLAALSYCGNMINVGEKNFAFMLLVLLTLPWYLGSD
;
A
#
# COMPACT_ATOMS: atom_id res chain seq x y z
N MET A 1 -6.26 4.27 -15.14
CA MET A 1 -6.00 4.15 -13.69
C MET A 1 -6.82 5.20 -12.99
N GLN A 2 -7.46 4.85 -11.88
CA GLN A 2 -8.08 5.78 -10.94
C GLN A 2 -7.09 6.00 -9.77
N PRO A 3 -6.19 7.01 -9.84
CA PRO A 3 -5.17 7.22 -8.82
C PRO A 3 -5.73 7.82 -7.52
N TYR A 4 -7.02 8.16 -7.53
CA TYR A 4 -7.75 8.79 -6.45
C TYR A 4 -8.84 7.86 -5.98
N VAL A 5 -9.01 7.74 -4.67
CA VAL A 5 -10.10 6.96 -4.09
C VAL A 5 -11.02 7.93 -3.34
N LEU A 6 -12.10 8.33 -4.01
CA LEU A 6 -13.04 9.38 -3.57
C LEU A 6 -12.33 10.65 -3.09
N LYS A 7 -12.03 11.54 -4.03
CA LYS A 7 -11.53 12.89 -3.72
C LYS A 7 -12.50 13.59 -2.76
N LEU A 8 -11.99 14.27 -1.75
CA LEU A 8 -12.81 15.11 -0.86
C LEU A 8 -13.44 16.22 -1.72
N GLN A 9 -14.74 16.11 -2.00
CA GLN A 9 -15.54 17.15 -2.64
C GLN A 9 -16.50 17.71 -1.59
N PHE A 10 -16.48 19.04 -1.42
CA PHE A 10 -17.45 19.78 -0.62
C PHE A 10 -18.42 20.48 -1.57
N THR A 11 -19.58 19.88 -1.83
CA THR A 11 -20.69 20.54 -2.53
C THR A 11 -22.00 20.07 -1.93
N GLU A 12 -22.77 21.02 -1.43
CA GLU A 12 -24.19 20.91 -1.08
C GLU A 12 -25.01 20.86 -2.37
N ASP A 13 -26.01 20.00 -2.47
CA ASP A 13 -27.07 20.20 -3.46
C ASP A 13 -28.43 19.70 -2.97
N VAL A 14 -29.43 20.50 -3.35
CA VAL A 14 -30.81 20.60 -2.87
C VAL A 14 -31.73 19.68 -3.65
N ASP A 15 -32.69 19.08 -2.94
CA ASP A 15 -33.59 18.01 -3.39
C ASP A 15 -34.91 18.56 -3.96
N ASP A 16 -35.42 17.97 -5.05
CA ASP A 16 -36.76 18.29 -5.61
C ASP A 16 -37.59 17.02 -5.83
N THR A 17 -38.76 17.00 -5.20
CA THR A 17 -39.57 15.80 -4.92
C THR A 17 -40.82 15.74 -5.79
N SER A 18 -40.90 14.83 -6.78
CA SER A 18 -42.21 14.54 -7.41
C SER A 18 -42.45 13.19 -8.11
N ASN A 19 -41.58 12.17 -8.05
CA ASN A 19 -41.87 10.90 -8.77
C ASN A 19 -41.64 9.60 -7.99
N ARG A 20 -42.04 9.58 -6.72
CA ARG A 20 -41.51 8.72 -5.64
C ARG A 20 -41.48 7.20 -5.85
N LYS A 21 -42.53 6.46 -6.24
CA LYS A 21 -42.51 5.00 -5.98
C LYS A 21 -41.70 4.11 -6.95
N HIS A 22 -41.77 4.35 -8.26
CA HIS A 22 -40.95 3.58 -9.22
C HIS A 22 -39.52 4.11 -9.32
N SER A 23 -39.34 5.42 -9.02
CA SER A 23 -38.03 6.05 -8.89
C SER A 23 -37.34 5.70 -7.57
N GLU A 24 -38.05 5.49 -6.45
CA GLU A 24 -37.44 5.11 -5.16
C GLU A 24 -36.76 3.75 -5.25
N GLN A 25 -37.36 2.77 -5.95
CA GLN A 25 -36.76 1.45 -6.07
C GLN A 25 -35.54 1.44 -7.02
N SER A 26 -35.57 2.25 -8.10
CA SER A 26 -34.42 2.43 -8.98
C SER A 26 -33.34 3.31 -8.34
N LEU A 27 -33.68 4.42 -7.66
CA LEU A 27 -32.77 5.23 -6.85
C LEU A 27 -32.09 4.39 -5.78
N ASN A 28 -32.83 3.60 -5.01
CA ASN A 28 -32.27 2.76 -3.96
C ASN A 28 -31.27 1.75 -4.52
N SER A 29 -31.55 1.17 -5.69
CA SER A 29 -30.61 0.25 -6.37
C SER A 29 -29.38 0.96 -6.90
N ILE A 30 -29.53 2.19 -7.42
CA ILE A 30 -28.45 3.03 -7.94
C ILE A 30 -27.57 3.53 -6.78
N ASP A 31 -28.16 3.96 -5.67
CA ASP A 31 -27.46 4.40 -4.46
C ASP A 31 -26.72 3.25 -3.79
N THR A 32 -27.33 2.07 -3.73
CA THR A 32 -26.65 0.88 -3.22
C THR A 32 -25.47 0.50 -4.11
N ALA A 33 -25.64 0.49 -5.43
CA ALA A 33 -24.55 0.20 -6.38
C ALA A 33 -23.43 1.25 -6.28
N ASN A 34 -23.79 2.53 -6.19
CA ASN A 34 -22.84 3.63 -6.00
C ASN A 34 -22.09 3.50 -4.67
N PHE A 35 -22.79 3.15 -3.59
CA PHE A 35 -22.18 2.92 -2.28
C PHE A 35 -21.17 1.75 -2.33
N LEU A 36 -21.59 0.61 -2.87
CA LEU A 36 -20.71 -0.56 -3.00
C LEU A 36 -19.47 -0.23 -3.83
N GLN A 37 -19.66 0.38 -5.01
CA GLN A 37 -18.57 0.75 -5.91
C GLN A 37 -17.57 1.73 -5.27
N LYS A 38 -18.06 2.66 -4.44
CA LYS A 38 -17.23 3.72 -3.86
C LYS A 38 -16.55 3.30 -2.54
N PHE A 39 -17.21 2.49 -1.71
CA PHE A 39 -16.75 2.20 -0.34
C PHE A 39 -16.31 0.75 -0.12
N ILE A 40 -16.88 -0.21 -0.83
CA ILE A 40 -16.65 -1.64 -0.59
C ILE A 40 -15.69 -2.23 -1.63
N THR A 41 -15.91 -1.90 -2.91
CA THR A 41 -15.10 -2.44 -4.00
C THR A 41 -13.61 -2.08 -3.89
N PRO A 42 -13.20 -0.83 -3.54
CA PRO A 42 -11.78 -0.50 -3.45
C PRO A 42 -11.05 -1.27 -2.35
N PRO A 43 -11.51 -1.31 -1.08
CA PRO A 43 -10.86 -2.14 -0.05
C PRO A 43 -10.84 -3.63 -0.38
N LEU A 44 -11.89 -4.19 -0.99
CA LEU A 44 -11.89 -5.60 -1.40
C LEU A 44 -10.87 -5.89 -2.51
N ALA A 45 -10.72 -4.98 -3.48
CA ALA A 45 -9.68 -5.12 -4.50
C ALA A 45 -8.28 -5.07 -3.87
N GLU A 46 -8.06 -4.19 -2.89
CA GLU A 46 -6.82 -4.14 -2.10
C GLU A 46 -6.57 -5.42 -1.31
N LEU A 47 -7.61 -6.00 -0.68
CA LEU A 47 -7.52 -7.29 0.01
C LEU A 47 -7.03 -8.40 -0.93
N VAL A 48 -7.69 -8.54 -2.09
CA VAL A 48 -7.39 -9.60 -3.07
C VAL A 48 -6.01 -9.39 -3.68
N GLY A 49 -5.69 -8.17 -4.10
CA GLY A 49 -4.40 -7.89 -4.73
C GLY A 49 -3.23 -8.05 -3.77
N THR A 50 -3.34 -7.57 -2.52
CA THR A 50 -2.29 -7.80 -1.51
C THR A 50 -2.16 -9.28 -1.12
N ALA A 51 -3.27 -10.04 -1.08
CA ALA A 51 -3.21 -11.48 -0.87
C ALA A 51 -2.46 -12.21 -2.00
N ILE A 52 -2.74 -11.87 -3.27
CA ILE A 52 -2.02 -12.45 -4.41
C ILE A 52 -0.55 -12.04 -4.38
N LEU A 53 -0.25 -10.76 -4.12
CA LEU A 53 1.12 -10.25 -4.01
C LEU A 53 1.93 -11.02 -2.96
N GLY A 54 1.42 -11.10 -1.73
CA GLY A 54 2.08 -11.81 -0.65
C GLY A 54 2.25 -13.31 -0.94
N PHE A 55 1.23 -13.93 -1.56
CA PHE A 55 1.26 -15.36 -1.86
C PHE A 55 2.34 -15.68 -2.89
N ILE A 56 2.42 -14.90 -3.98
CA ILE A 56 3.46 -15.06 -4.99
C ILE A 56 4.84 -14.80 -4.38
N ASN A 57 5.02 -13.74 -3.57
CA ASN A 57 6.30 -13.42 -2.94
C ASN A 57 6.82 -14.54 -2.02
N MET A 58 5.93 -15.23 -1.30
CA MET A 58 6.30 -16.40 -0.51
C MET A 58 6.83 -17.55 -1.38
N PHE A 59 6.20 -17.82 -2.52
CA PHE A 59 6.65 -18.88 -3.44
C PHE A 59 7.95 -18.52 -4.17
N LEU A 60 8.14 -17.25 -4.54
CA LEU A 60 9.39 -16.77 -5.13
C LEU A 60 10.58 -16.97 -4.19
N SER A 61 10.32 -16.88 -2.88
CA SER A 61 11.32 -17.13 -1.82
C SER A 61 11.72 -18.59 -1.66
N LEU A 62 11.08 -19.54 -2.36
CA LEU A 62 11.44 -20.96 -2.34
C LEU A 62 12.53 -21.32 -3.37
N GLN A 63 12.87 -20.42 -4.27
CA GLN A 63 13.79 -20.70 -5.37
C GLN A 63 15.23 -20.87 -4.88
N SER A 64 15.90 -21.95 -5.32
CA SER A 64 17.25 -22.29 -4.88
C SER A 64 18.35 -21.50 -5.61
N THR A 65 18.10 -21.06 -6.84
CA THR A 65 19.09 -20.38 -7.67
C THR A 65 18.87 -18.88 -7.64
N ASN A 66 19.85 -18.14 -7.10
CA ASN A 66 19.87 -16.67 -7.02
C ASN A 66 18.54 -16.07 -6.51
N GLN A 67 18.12 -16.49 -5.33
CA GLN A 67 16.86 -16.07 -4.70
C GLN A 67 16.71 -14.54 -4.63
N GLN A 68 17.81 -13.80 -4.48
CA GLN A 68 17.82 -12.33 -4.47
C GLN A 68 17.35 -11.71 -5.78
N LEU A 69 17.94 -12.12 -6.90
CA LEU A 69 17.55 -11.60 -8.21
C LEU A 69 16.14 -12.05 -8.58
N THR A 70 15.82 -13.32 -8.33
CA THR A 70 14.51 -13.91 -8.64
C THR A 70 13.40 -13.20 -7.87
N SER A 71 13.55 -13.02 -6.55
CA SER A 71 12.54 -12.34 -5.74
C SER A 71 12.37 -10.89 -6.20
N ALA A 72 13.46 -10.16 -6.44
CA ALA A 72 13.39 -8.79 -6.93
C ALA A 72 12.63 -8.64 -8.25
N VAL A 73 13.05 -9.37 -9.29
CA VAL A 73 12.46 -9.26 -10.62
C VAL A 73 10.97 -9.61 -10.56
N TYR A 74 10.62 -10.73 -9.94
CA TYR A 74 9.24 -11.20 -9.97
C TYR A 74 8.31 -10.47 -9.00
N ASP A 75 8.82 -9.89 -7.90
CA ASP A 75 8.05 -8.98 -7.04
C ASP A 75 7.66 -7.69 -7.80
N GLY A 76 8.58 -7.16 -8.62
CA GLY A 76 8.25 -6.09 -9.58
C GLY A 76 7.24 -6.52 -10.63
N VAL A 77 7.42 -7.69 -11.26
CA VAL A 77 6.51 -8.20 -12.30
C VAL A 77 5.09 -8.40 -11.75
N ILE A 78 4.93 -9.05 -10.59
CA ILE A 78 3.61 -9.26 -10.01
C ILE A 78 2.96 -7.94 -9.60
N THR A 79 3.75 -6.99 -9.08
CA THR A 79 3.28 -5.63 -8.79
C THR A 79 2.75 -4.94 -10.04
N PHE A 80 3.48 -5.00 -11.16
CA PHE A 80 3.01 -4.45 -12.44
C PHE A 80 1.70 -5.10 -12.90
N VAL A 81 1.63 -6.43 -12.86
CA VAL A 81 0.43 -7.19 -13.29
C VAL A 81 -0.78 -6.80 -12.44
N LEU A 82 -0.64 -6.79 -11.12
CA LEU A 82 -1.73 -6.41 -10.22
C LEU A 82 -2.16 -4.96 -10.45
N MET A 83 -1.23 -4.03 -10.64
CA MET A 83 -1.57 -2.65 -10.97
C MET A 83 -2.29 -2.55 -12.32
N ALA A 84 -1.87 -3.30 -13.34
CA ALA A 84 -2.55 -3.31 -14.63
C ALA A 84 -4.00 -3.80 -14.51
N VAL A 85 -4.27 -4.79 -13.64
CA VAL A 85 -5.60 -5.37 -13.44
C VAL A 85 -6.51 -4.48 -12.58
N PHE A 86 -6.00 -4.00 -11.44
CA PHE A 86 -6.84 -3.39 -10.39
C PHE A 86 -6.77 -1.86 -10.34
N SER A 87 -5.91 -1.21 -11.13
CA SER A 87 -5.73 0.26 -11.06
C SER A 87 -6.98 1.07 -11.37
N ASN A 88 -7.95 0.53 -12.10
CA ASN A 88 -9.24 1.19 -12.35
C ASN A 88 -10.30 0.90 -11.27
N ILE A 89 -9.98 0.07 -10.28
CA ILE A 89 -10.90 -0.37 -9.22
C ILE A 89 -10.55 0.31 -7.89
N SER A 90 -9.30 0.18 -7.43
CA SER A 90 -8.86 0.75 -6.14
C SER A 90 -7.74 1.78 -6.24
N GLY A 91 -7.24 2.04 -7.45
CA GLY A 91 -5.93 2.67 -7.66
C GLY A 91 -4.75 1.71 -7.51
N ALA A 92 -4.99 0.46 -7.09
CA ALA A 92 -3.98 -0.59 -6.96
C ALA A 92 -2.79 -0.16 -6.09
N HIS A 93 -3.05 0.22 -4.85
CA HIS A 93 -2.01 0.63 -3.91
C HIS A 93 -1.23 -0.59 -3.41
N PHE A 94 -1.93 -1.64 -2.99
CA PHE A 94 -1.45 -2.90 -2.40
C PHE A 94 -0.41 -2.75 -1.29
N ASN A 95 -0.36 -1.55 -0.71
CA ASN A 95 0.70 -1.09 0.16
C ASN A 95 0.19 0.09 1.01
N PRO A 96 0.24 -0.03 2.34
CA PRO A 96 -0.12 1.07 3.23
C PRO A 96 0.71 2.33 3.00
N VAL A 97 1.99 2.23 2.61
CA VAL A 97 2.86 3.37 2.27
C VAL A 97 2.22 4.24 1.20
N ILE A 98 1.77 3.62 0.10
CA ILE A 98 1.15 4.33 -1.02
C ILE A 98 -0.19 4.92 -0.59
N THR A 99 -1.00 4.14 0.13
CA THR A 99 -2.31 4.59 0.61
C THR A 99 -2.21 5.80 1.54
N MET A 100 -1.24 5.77 2.48
CA MET A 100 -0.95 6.89 3.36
C MET A 100 -0.43 8.11 2.57
N ALA A 101 0.50 7.92 1.63
CA ALA A 101 1.04 9.01 0.82
C ALA A 101 -0.06 9.74 0.02
N VAL A 102 -0.96 8.98 -0.61
CA VAL A 102 -2.12 9.52 -1.34
C VAL A 102 -3.12 10.18 -0.39
N GLY A 103 -3.31 9.62 0.81
CA GLY A 103 -4.14 10.20 1.87
C GLY A 103 -3.60 11.54 2.40
N PHE A 104 -2.29 11.63 2.66
CA PHE A 104 -1.63 12.85 3.15
C PHE A 104 -1.77 14.04 2.20
N ILE A 105 -1.89 13.79 0.90
CA ILE A 105 -2.14 14.83 -0.10
C ILE A 105 -3.64 15.01 -0.41
N GLY A 106 -4.55 14.50 0.42
CA GLY A 106 -6.00 14.71 0.30
C GLY A 106 -6.67 14.00 -0.87
N HIS A 107 -5.99 13.04 -1.50
CA HIS A 107 -6.47 12.34 -2.71
C HIS A 107 -7.07 10.96 -2.43
N CYS A 108 -7.18 10.58 -1.15
CA CYS A 108 -7.91 9.43 -0.67
C CYS A 108 -8.70 9.82 0.59
N ARG A 109 -10.01 9.57 0.61
CA ARG A 109 -10.85 9.84 1.79
C ARG A 109 -10.38 8.98 2.96
N PHE A 110 -10.15 9.61 4.12
CA PHE A 110 -9.55 8.98 5.31
C PHE A 110 -10.16 7.61 5.66
N ILE A 111 -11.49 7.54 5.79
CA ILE A 111 -12.20 6.30 6.13
C ILE A 111 -11.89 5.17 5.13
N ILE A 112 -11.87 5.46 3.83
CA ILE A 112 -11.60 4.45 2.80
C ILE A 112 -10.13 4.07 2.81
N GLY A 113 -9.23 5.06 2.96
CA GLY A 113 -7.80 4.79 3.12
C GLY A 113 -7.51 3.85 4.28
N THR A 114 -8.15 4.07 5.44
CA THR A 114 -8.03 3.18 6.61
C THR A 114 -8.58 1.78 6.33
N LEU A 115 -9.74 1.66 5.66
CA LEU A 115 -10.31 0.37 5.27
C LEU A 115 -9.41 -0.37 4.26
N MET A 116 -8.85 0.35 3.29
CA MET A 116 -7.88 -0.21 2.34
C MET A 116 -6.63 -0.73 3.06
N ILE A 117 -6.07 0.05 3.99
CA ILE A 117 -4.91 -0.39 4.80
C ILE A 117 -5.25 -1.66 5.58
N PHE A 118 -6.39 -1.68 6.27
CA PHE A 118 -6.83 -2.87 7.00
C PHE A 118 -6.97 -4.09 6.07
N CYS A 119 -7.58 -3.92 4.91
CA CYS A 119 -7.70 -4.96 3.89
C CYS A 119 -6.34 -5.40 3.32
N GLN A 120 -5.38 -4.50 3.14
CA GLN A 120 -4.02 -4.85 2.73
C GLN A 120 -3.34 -5.72 3.80
N LEU A 121 -3.41 -5.32 5.08
CA LEU A 121 -2.86 -6.10 6.20
C LEU A 121 -3.49 -7.50 6.27
N LEU A 122 -4.82 -7.57 6.18
CA LEU A 122 -5.55 -8.84 6.18
C LEU A 122 -5.20 -9.69 4.96
N GLY A 123 -5.06 -9.08 3.78
CA GLY A 123 -4.69 -9.77 2.54
C GLY A 123 -3.32 -10.43 2.66
N SER A 124 -2.35 -9.71 3.20
CA SER A 124 -1.02 -10.28 3.44
C SER A 124 -1.03 -11.41 4.48
N PHE A 125 -1.90 -11.35 5.49
CA PHE A 125 -2.06 -12.46 6.42
C PHE A 125 -2.72 -13.68 5.76
N LEU A 126 -3.74 -13.47 4.91
CA LEU A 126 -4.37 -14.54 4.14
C LEU A 126 -3.41 -15.21 3.15
N ALA A 127 -2.48 -14.44 2.56
CA ALA A 127 -1.40 -14.99 1.76
C ALA A 127 -0.57 -16.01 2.53
N ALA A 128 -0.21 -15.68 3.78
CA ALA A 128 0.53 -16.58 4.65
C ALA A 128 -0.27 -17.82 5.03
N LEU A 129 -1.56 -17.66 5.32
CA LEU A 129 -2.46 -18.77 5.63
C LEU A 129 -2.59 -19.73 4.44
N LEU A 130 -2.75 -19.20 3.23
CA LEU A 130 -2.84 -19.99 2.01
C LEU A 130 -1.52 -20.73 1.72
N SER A 131 -0.38 -20.05 1.86
CA SER A 131 0.93 -20.68 1.73
C SER A 131 1.13 -21.79 2.76
N LYS A 132 0.71 -21.59 4.02
CA LYS A 132 0.77 -22.62 5.07
C LYS A 132 -0.10 -23.84 4.76
N ALA A 133 -1.25 -23.63 4.12
CA ALA A 133 -2.15 -24.71 3.74
C ALA A 133 -1.62 -25.55 2.56
N LEU A 134 -0.82 -24.96 1.66
CA LEU A 134 -0.35 -25.60 0.45
C LEU A 134 1.07 -26.18 0.54
N LEU A 135 1.92 -25.61 1.40
CA LEU A 135 3.32 -26.00 1.53
C LEU A 135 3.53 -26.99 2.68
N THR A 136 4.54 -27.85 2.54
CA THR A 136 5.06 -28.62 3.68
C THR A 136 5.63 -27.67 4.73
N ASP A 137 5.69 -28.09 6.00
CA ASP A 137 6.23 -27.26 7.09
C ASP A 137 7.64 -26.75 6.80
N LEU A 138 8.48 -27.57 6.17
CA LEU A 138 9.83 -27.20 5.79
C LEU A 138 9.88 -26.17 4.65
N ALA A 139 8.99 -26.32 3.66
CA ALA A 139 8.87 -25.34 2.58
C ALA A 139 8.30 -24.02 3.11
N PHE A 140 7.22 -24.06 3.89
CA PHE A 140 6.63 -22.87 4.52
C PHE A 140 7.64 -22.13 5.41
N LYS A 141 8.41 -22.82 6.24
CA LYS A 141 9.50 -22.19 7.01
C LYS A 141 10.54 -21.51 6.10
N SER A 142 10.77 -22.06 4.91
CA SER A 142 11.74 -21.53 3.96
C SER A 142 11.28 -20.26 3.24
N THR A 143 9.97 -19.98 3.15
CA THR A 143 9.45 -18.74 2.53
C THR A 143 9.90 -17.50 3.30
N PHE A 144 10.10 -17.61 4.61
CA PHE A 144 10.51 -16.51 5.48
C PHE A 144 12.02 -16.32 5.56
N LYS A 145 12.85 -17.13 4.88
CA LYS A 145 14.32 -16.92 4.85
C LYS A 145 14.72 -15.59 4.23
N TYR A 146 13.82 -14.99 3.46
CA TYR A 146 13.96 -13.64 2.94
C TYR A 146 13.69 -12.58 4.02
N SER A 147 12.58 -12.71 4.76
CA SER A 147 12.16 -11.76 5.79
C SER A 147 12.99 -11.88 7.07
N LEU A 148 13.36 -13.11 7.44
CA LEU A 148 14.31 -13.45 8.49
C LEU A 148 15.71 -13.48 7.87
N ALA A 149 16.38 -12.33 7.81
CA ALA A 149 17.81 -12.34 7.53
C ALA A 149 18.50 -13.21 8.60
N GLU A 150 18.98 -14.39 8.23
CA GLU A 150 19.88 -15.19 9.06
C GLU A 150 21.10 -14.34 9.42
N ASP A 151 21.68 -14.51 10.61
CA ASP A 151 22.69 -13.58 11.17
C ASP A 151 23.94 -13.41 10.28
N GLU A 152 24.21 -14.35 9.37
CA GLU A 152 25.30 -14.26 8.38
C GLU A 152 24.97 -13.40 7.13
N ARG A 153 23.71 -12.98 6.96
CA ARG A 153 23.20 -12.29 5.76
C ARG A 153 23.00 -10.80 5.94
N LEU A 154 23.04 -10.28 7.16
CA LEU A 154 22.87 -8.87 7.46
C LEU A 154 24.11 -8.08 7.00
N LEU A 155 23.97 -7.29 5.94
CA LEU A 155 24.98 -6.30 5.54
C LEU A 155 25.12 -5.13 6.53
N TYR A 156 24.21 -5.02 7.52
CA TYR A 156 24.16 -3.94 8.50
C TYR A 156 24.16 -4.46 9.94
N SER A 157 24.90 -3.77 10.80
CA SER A 157 25.20 -4.22 12.16
C SER A 157 24.18 -3.75 13.22
N ASN A 158 23.21 -2.88 12.88
CA ASN A 158 22.28 -2.29 13.86
C ASN A 158 20.88 -1.94 13.25
N PRO A 159 19.76 -2.23 13.94
CA PRO A 159 18.40 -1.81 13.60
C PRO A 159 18.22 -0.36 13.12
N THR A 160 19.02 0.59 13.61
CA THR A 160 18.95 1.99 13.17
C THR A 160 19.27 2.16 11.68
N GLN A 161 20.22 1.40 11.14
CA GLN A 161 20.58 1.48 9.72
C GLN A 161 19.44 0.93 8.85
N ALA A 162 18.84 -0.18 9.26
CA ALA A 162 17.65 -0.75 8.61
C ALA A 162 16.48 0.24 8.60
N PHE A 163 16.27 0.96 9.70
CA PHE A 163 15.23 1.99 9.80
C PHE A 163 15.38 3.13 8.78
N PHE A 164 16.58 3.71 8.64
CA PHE A 164 16.81 4.77 7.65
C PHE A 164 16.71 4.26 6.21
N LEU A 165 17.15 3.03 5.95
CA LEU A 165 17.03 2.43 4.63
C LEU A 165 15.56 2.16 4.26
N GLU A 166 14.76 1.70 5.22
CA GLU A 166 13.32 1.50 5.06
C GLU A 166 12.62 2.83 4.75
N ILE A 167 12.96 3.93 5.44
CA ILE A 167 12.44 5.28 5.13
C ILE A 167 12.72 5.62 3.67
N LEU A 168 13.96 5.40 3.20
CA LEU A 168 14.37 5.73 1.84
C LEU A 168 13.61 4.90 0.80
N PHE A 169 13.44 3.60 1.02
CA PHE A 169 12.71 2.72 0.11
C PHE A 169 11.23 3.07 0.04
N SER A 170 10.60 3.34 1.18
CA SER A 170 9.20 3.75 1.27
C SER A 170 8.96 5.11 0.64
N PHE A 171 9.88 6.05 0.84
CA PHE A 171 9.91 7.32 0.12
C PHE A 171 9.96 7.14 -1.40
N MET A 172 10.83 6.27 -1.91
CA MET A 172 10.94 6.02 -3.36
C MET A 172 9.67 5.42 -3.95
N ILE A 173 9.08 4.41 -3.30
CA ILE A 173 7.83 3.78 -3.76
C ILE A 173 6.67 4.78 -3.76
N ALA A 174 6.54 5.57 -2.69
CA ALA A 174 5.52 6.61 -2.62
C ALA A 174 5.72 7.68 -3.71
N CYS A 175 6.96 8.15 -3.93
CA CYS A 175 7.26 9.09 -5.01
C CYS A 175 6.92 8.51 -6.40
N ALA A 176 7.28 7.26 -6.66
CA ALA A 176 6.97 6.60 -7.93
C ALA A 176 5.46 6.64 -8.23
N TYR A 177 4.62 6.41 -7.22
CA TYR A 177 3.16 6.50 -7.37
C TYR A 177 2.65 7.95 -7.48
N LEU A 178 3.06 8.85 -6.58
CA LEU A 178 2.55 10.22 -6.54
C LEU A 178 2.90 11.01 -7.82
N PHE A 179 4.16 10.94 -8.27
CA PHE A 179 4.63 11.73 -9.41
C PHE A 179 4.19 11.18 -10.76
N ASN A 180 3.78 9.92 -10.85
CA ASN A 180 3.36 9.31 -12.12
C ASN A 180 1.85 9.03 -12.18
N GLY A 181 1.23 8.59 -11.09
CA GLY A 181 -0.21 8.31 -11.02
C GLY A 181 -1.01 9.56 -10.69
N VAL A 182 -0.74 10.16 -9.52
CA VAL A 182 -1.52 11.29 -8.99
C VAL A 182 -1.28 12.56 -9.81
N ARG A 183 -0.01 12.93 -10.09
CA ARG A 183 0.34 14.11 -10.89
C ARG A 183 -0.35 14.14 -12.25
N THR A 184 -0.44 12.98 -12.90
CA THR A 184 -0.98 12.87 -14.26
C THR A 184 -2.49 12.68 -14.28
N GLN A 185 -3.14 12.77 -13.11
CA GLN A 185 -4.56 12.49 -12.93
C GLN A 185 -4.98 11.12 -13.49
N GLY A 186 -4.06 10.15 -13.44
CA GLY A 186 -4.30 8.78 -13.92
C GLY A 186 -4.18 8.59 -15.44
N ARG A 187 -3.95 9.67 -16.21
CA ARG A 187 -3.78 9.61 -17.68
C ARG A 187 -2.61 8.72 -18.09
N HIS A 188 -1.56 8.71 -17.29
CA HIS A 188 -0.37 7.87 -17.50
C HIS A 188 -0.31 6.68 -16.55
N GLY A 189 -1.46 6.06 -16.26
CA GLY A 189 -1.56 4.93 -15.33
C GLY A 189 -0.62 3.75 -15.62
N GLN A 190 -0.37 3.46 -16.91
CA GLN A 190 0.60 2.41 -17.30
C GLN A 190 2.04 2.79 -16.92
N LEU A 191 2.44 4.05 -17.13
CA LEU A 191 3.76 4.54 -16.70
C LEU A 191 3.88 4.54 -15.19
N CYS A 192 2.81 4.87 -14.46
CA CYS A 192 2.76 4.72 -13.01
C CYS A 192 2.98 3.27 -12.59
N ALA A 193 2.28 2.31 -13.20
CA ALA A 193 2.44 0.90 -12.90
C ALA A 193 3.87 0.40 -13.18
N VAL A 194 4.45 0.79 -14.32
CA VAL A 194 5.84 0.44 -14.67
C VAL A 194 6.82 1.03 -13.66
N ASN A 195 6.70 2.32 -13.33
CA ASN A 195 7.64 2.98 -12.42
C ASN A 195 7.54 2.41 -11.01
N VAL A 196 6.33 2.18 -10.48
CA VAL A 196 6.14 1.55 -9.17
C VAL A 196 6.69 0.12 -9.17
N ALA A 197 6.48 -0.66 -10.22
CA ALA A 197 7.00 -2.02 -10.35
C ALA A 197 8.52 -2.08 -10.44
N LEU A 198 9.14 -1.19 -11.21
CA LEU A 198 10.60 -1.10 -11.30
C LEU A 198 11.22 -0.65 -9.98
N THR A 199 10.62 0.34 -9.32
CA THR A 199 11.02 0.74 -7.97
C THR A 199 10.86 -0.43 -7.00
N ARG A 200 9.76 -1.19 -7.08
CA ARG A 200 9.53 -2.39 -6.25
C ARG A 200 10.64 -3.42 -6.44
N SER A 201 10.96 -3.76 -7.69
CA SER A 201 12.05 -4.68 -7.99
C SER A 201 13.40 -4.20 -7.42
N LEU A 202 13.71 -2.92 -7.59
CA LEU A 202 14.94 -2.33 -7.07
C LEU A 202 15.01 -2.38 -5.54
N VAL A 203 13.97 -1.93 -4.84
CA VAL A 203 13.98 -1.93 -3.37
C VAL A 203 14.01 -3.36 -2.84
N THR A 204 13.29 -4.30 -3.46
CA THR A 204 13.32 -5.72 -3.08
C THR A 204 14.72 -6.32 -3.28
N TYR A 205 15.42 -5.97 -4.36
CA TYR A 205 16.79 -6.42 -4.60
C TYR A 205 17.77 -5.95 -3.53
N VAL A 206 17.74 -4.66 -3.19
CA VAL A 206 18.65 -4.07 -2.20
C VAL A 206 18.25 -4.43 -0.77
N GLY A 207 16.95 -4.46 -0.50
CA GLY A 207 16.31 -4.83 0.76
C GLY A 207 16.53 -6.29 1.15
N TYR A 208 16.75 -7.18 0.17
CA TYR A 208 16.84 -8.62 0.38
C TYR A 208 17.79 -9.06 1.48
N ARG A 209 18.98 -8.45 1.54
CA ARG A 209 20.02 -8.83 2.51
C ARG A 209 20.06 -7.92 3.74
N THR A 210 19.11 -7.00 3.86
CA THR A 210 19.22 -5.89 4.79
C THR A 210 18.01 -5.81 5.70
N VAL A 211 16.81 -5.66 5.14
CA VAL A 211 15.55 -5.44 5.89
C VAL A 211 14.50 -6.51 5.56
N GLY A 212 14.71 -7.34 4.53
CA GLY A 212 13.73 -8.33 4.06
C GLY A 212 12.69 -7.68 3.16
N HIS A 213 11.39 -8.04 3.29
CA HIS A 213 10.29 -7.41 2.55
C HIS A 213 10.12 -5.96 3.02
N CYS A 214 10.91 -5.08 2.40
CA CYS A 214 10.98 -3.66 2.68
C CYS A 214 9.94 -2.86 1.89
N ALA A 215 9.66 -1.64 2.33
CA ALA A 215 8.79 -0.66 1.69
C ALA A 215 7.38 -1.17 1.37
N ASN A 216 6.89 -2.13 2.15
CA ASN A 216 5.50 -2.55 2.13
C ASN A 216 5.08 -3.09 3.50
N MET A 217 4.61 -2.18 4.36
CA MET A 217 4.09 -2.46 5.70
C MET A 217 3.14 -3.66 5.76
N ALA A 218 2.29 -3.88 4.75
CA ALA A 218 1.36 -5.01 4.77
C ALA A 218 2.07 -6.35 4.66
N ILE A 219 3.06 -6.46 3.78
CA ILE A 219 3.85 -7.68 3.63
C ILE A 219 4.69 -7.93 4.88
N SER A 220 5.36 -6.90 5.42
CA SER A 220 6.14 -7.02 6.65
C SER A 220 5.26 -7.43 7.84
N PHE A 221 4.04 -6.90 7.93
CA PHE A 221 3.04 -7.26 8.95
C PHE A 221 2.58 -8.71 8.81
N GLY A 222 2.19 -9.13 7.61
CA GLY A 222 1.73 -10.49 7.34
C GLY A 222 2.80 -11.53 7.67
N ASP A 223 4.05 -11.28 7.28
CA ASP A 223 5.19 -12.13 7.63
C ASP A 223 5.46 -12.18 9.13
N SER A 224 5.38 -11.03 9.80
CA SER A 224 5.60 -10.93 11.25
C SER A 224 4.57 -11.74 12.05
N ILE A 225 3.30 -11.66 11.68
CA ILE A 225 2.25 -12.46 12.31
C ILE A 225 2.40 -13.94 11.97
N ALA A 226 2.66 -14.26 10.70
CA ALA A 226 2.75 -15.65 10.26
C ALA A 226 3.91 -16.39 10.95
N THR A 227 5.08 -15.75 11.05
CA THR A 227 6.23 -16.32 11.76
C THR A 227 5.98 -16.46 13.27
N ALA A 228 5.32 -15.48 13.89
CA ALA A 228 4.95 -15.55 15.30
C ALA A 228 3.95 -16.69 15.59
N LEU A 229 2.90 -16.81 14.77
CA LEU A 229 1.81 -17.77 14.99
C LEU A 229 2.16 -19.20 14.56
N PHE A 230 2.74 -19.37 13.37
CA PHE A 230 2.92 -20.70 12.77
C PHE A 230 4.31 -21.29 12.98
N LEU A 231 5.33 -20.46 13.26
CA LEU A 231 6.70 -20.90 13.48
C LEU A 231 7.19 -20.65 14.92
N CYS A 232 6.35 -20.07 15.78
CA CYS A 232 6.71 -19.66 17.14
C CYS A 232 7.97 -18.79 17.21
N ASN A 233 8.19 -17.93 16.19
CA ASN A 233 9.33 -17.03 16.10
C ASN A 233 8.87 -15.56 16.09
N SER A 234 9.15 -14.84 17.17
CA SER A 234 8.73 -13.45 17.35
C SER A 234 9.75 -12.41 16.87
N ARG A 235 10.85 -12.81 16.20
CA ARG A 235 11.91 -11.87 15.77
C ARG A 235 11.40 -10.80 14.81
N LEU A 236 10.58 -11.18 13.83
CA LEU A 236 9.98 -10.21 12.90
C LEU A 236 8.98 -9.31 13.62
N TRP A 237 8.16 -9.88 14.50
CA TRP A 237 7.22 -9.13 15.32
C TRP A 237 7.93 -8.05 16.16
N SER A 238 9.08 -8.37 16.77
CA SER A 238 9.84 -7.38 17.55
C SER A 238 10.50 -6.29 16.70
N LEU A 239 10.65 -6.51 15.38
CA LEU A 239 11.21 -5.54 14.43
C LEU A 239 10.13 -4.84 13.60
N LEU A 240 8.87 -5.25 13.70
CA LEU A 240 7.75 -4.71 12.93
C LEU A 240 7.59 -3.19 13.08
N TYR A 241 7.99 -2.63 14.23
CA TYR A 241 7.99 -1.18 14.46
C TYR A 241 8.83 -0.43 13.42
N ILE A 242 9.90 -1.05 12.89
CA ILE A 242 10.74 -0.47 11.86
C ILE A 242 9.90 -0.24 10.61
N ALA A 243 9.27 -1.29 10.08
CA ALA A 243 8.39 -1.20 8.92
C ALA A 243 7.27 -0.19 9.17
N VAL A 244 6.60 -0.23 10.32
CA VAL A 244 5.48 0.68 10.61
C VAL A 244 5.89 2.15 10.60
N PHE A 245 6.88 2.53 11.42
CA PHE A 245 7.25 3.94 11.58
C PHE A 245 8.08 4.48 10.41
N ALA A 246 8.98 3.67 9.84
CA ALA A 246 9.75 4.08 8.67
C ALA A 246 8.85 4.31 7.45
N ASP A 247 7.85 3.45 7.24
CA ASP A 247 6.90 3.57 6.13
C ASP A 247 6.02 4.80 6.25
N MET A 248 5.55 5.11 7.47
CA MET A 248 4.82 6.34 7.73
C MET A 248 5.65 7.59 7.42
N ILE A 249 6.91 7.62 7.87
CA ILE A 249 7.83 8.74 7.61
C ILE A 249 8.13 8.85 6.11
N GLY A 250 8.44 7.74 5.44
CA GLY A 250 8.72 7.71 4.01
C GLY A 250 7.54 8.19 3.17
N ALA A 251 6.32 7.74 3.49
CA ALA A 251 5.09 8.21 2.87
C ALA A 251 4.86 9.72 3.07
N PHE A 252 5.10 10.21 4.29
CA PHE A 252 4.96 11.63 4.62
C PHE A 252 5.99 12.51 3.89
N LEU A 253 7.25 12.09 3.84
CA LEU A 253 8.30 12.81 3.09
C LEU A 253 8.02 12.86 1.59
N ALA A 254 7.46 11.78 1.02
CA ALA A 254 7.05 11.76 -0.39
C ALA A 254 5.89 12.71 -0.65
N ALA A 255 4.90 12.75 0.26
CA ALA A 255 3.82 13.71 0.20
C ALA A 255 4.36 15.15 0.26
N LEU A 256 5.23 15.49 1.22
CA LEU A 256 5.85 16.82 1.30
C LEU A 256 6.62 17.19 0.02
N SER A 257 7.36 16.25 -0.56
CA SER A 257 8.12 16.47 -1.81
C SER A 257 7.19 16.74 -2.99
N TYR A 258 6.08 16.00 -3.07
CA TYR A 258 5.03 16.24 -4.05
C TYR A 258 4.40 17.62 -3.87
N CYS A 259 3.99 17.95 -2.64
CA CYS A 259 3.41 19.23 -2.26
C CYS A 259 4.30 20.42 -2.65
N GLY A 260 5.58 20.37 -2.26
CA GLY A 260 6.55 21.43 -2.57
C GLY A 260 6.74 21.65 -4.07
N ASN A 261 6.73 20.56 -4.86
CA ASN A 261 6.79 20.67 -6.32
C ASN A 261 5.54 21.37 -6.90
N MET A 262 4.35 21.07 -6.38
CA MET A 262 3.09 21.68 -6.86
C MET A 262 2.98 23.17 -6.49
N ILE A 263 3.49 23.57 -5.32
CA ILE A 263 3.57 24.98 -4.92
C ILE A 263 4.47 25.77 -5.88
N ASN A 264 5.64 25.21 -6.24
CA ASN A 264 6.57 25.85 -7.18
C ASN A 264 6.02 25.97 -8.60
N VAL A 265 5.04 25.14 -8.97
CA VAL A 265 4.35 25.19 -10.28
C VAL A 265 3.16 26.16 -10.27
N GLY A 266 2.85 26.80 -9.13
CA GLY A 266 1.87 27.88 -9.04
C GLY A 266 0.41 27.44 -8.88
N GLU A 267 0.14 26.20 -8.48
CA GLU A 267 -1.22 25.72 -8.21
C GLU A 267 -1.74 26.28 -6.86
N LYS A 268 -2.42 27.43 -6.92
CA LYS A 268 -2.90 28.21 -5.76
C LYS A 268 -3.87 27.48 -4.82
N ASN A 269 -4.57 26.44 -5.30
CA ASN A 269 -5.50 25.65 -4.49
C ASN A 269 -4.78 24.81 -3.41
N PHE A 270 -3.47 24.62 -3.53
CA PHE A 270 -2.70 23.69 -2.72
C PHE A 270 -2.10 24.29 -1.45
N ALA A 271 -1.70 25.57 -1.47
CA ALA A 271 -1.23 26.28 -0.28
C ALA A 271 -2.32 26.35 0.82
N PHE A 272 -3.58 26.42 0.41
CA PHE A 272 -4.74 26.37 1.30
C PHE A 272 -4.91 24.99 1.95
N MET A 273 -4.68 23.89 1.21
CA MET A 273 -4.79 22.52 1.74
C MET A 273 -3.66 22.19 2.72
N LEU A 274 -2.44 22.68 2.48
CA LEU A 274 -1.32 22.56 3.41
C LEU A 274 -1.58 23.34 4.71
N LEU A 275 -2.19 24.53 4.59
CA LEU A 275 -2.64 25.31 5.75
C LEU A 275 -3.68 24.52 6.55
N VAL A 276 -4.70 23.95 5.88
CA VAL A 276 -5.74 23.13 6.52
C VAL A 276 -5.17 21.88 7.20
N LEU A 277 -4.20 21.18 6.59
CA LEU A 277 -3.56 20.01 7.21
C LEU A 277 -2.67 20.37 8.41
N LEU A 278 -2.06 21.56 8.41
CA LEU A 278 -1.25 22.06 9.53
C LEU A 278 -2.11 22.72 10.63
N THR A 279 -3.34 23.14 10.32
CA THR A 279 -4.23 23.85 11.26
C THR A 279 -5.43 23.02 11.72
N LEU A 280 -5.63 21.79 11.23
CA LEU A 280 -6.70 20.91 11.71
C LEU A 280 -6.45 20.56 13.18
N PRO A 281 -7.32 21.00 14.12
CA PRO A 281 -7.38 20.37 15.42
C PRO A 281 -7.88 18.94 15.18
N TRP A 282 -7.23 17.95 15.77
CA TRP A 282 -7.79 16.62 15.91
C TRP A 282 -9.14 16.76 16.61
N TYR A 283 -10.23 16.84 15.84
CA TYR A 283 -11.58 17.00 16.34
C TYR A 283 -12.02 15.66 16.93
N LEU A 284 -11.50 15.36 18.12
CA LEU A 284 -12.15 14.45 19.05
C LEU A 284 -13.50 15.08 19.36
N GLY A 285 -14.57 14.43 18.89
CA GLY A 285 -15.92 14.75 19.30
C GLY A 285 -15.97 14.78 20.82
N SER A 286 -16.32 15.95 21.34
CA SER A 286 -16.83 16.11 22.69
C SER A 286 -18.24 16.65 22.55
N ASP A 287 -19.17 15.72 22.39
CA ASP A 287 -20.54 15.83 22.88
C ASP A 287 -20.76 14.64 23.84
#